data_AF-A0A229P4D6-F1
#
_entry.id   AF-A0A229P4D6-F1
#
_cell.length_a   1.000
_cell.length_b   1.000
_cell.length_c   1.000
_cell.angle_alpha   90.00
_cell.angle_beta   90.00
_cell.angle_gamma   90.00
#
_symmetry.space_group_name_H-M   'P 1'
#
loop_
_entity.id
_entity.type
_entity.pdbx_description
1 polymer ?
#
loop_
_entity_poly.entity_id
_entity_poly.type
_entity_poly.pdbx_seq_one_letter_code
_entity_poly.pdbx_strand_id
1 'polypeptide(L)'
;MAVKEGGVGMRSAKRAKRRPSEADKQQYKQGLRDGYVQGQEAGRQAFGVPWLGTSIIIPTFDKCDYLSQCIDSILAHTPEPYEIIVVDNASTDGTAQMLVRLIGKLGHERLRWGIMEHNAGFAAAVNRGMMMARGEKLLLLNNDTIVTERWLENMTACLEQLPDVGIVGPVTNFISGSQLVSVPYETISGMHKWARKHNEPDPDRWRETDRLTGFCMLMRRELMGAIGYFDEGYAIGNYEDDDYGLRTRLNGLKLVIAGDSFIHHYGNVSIRGFGSRMEEITRHNRSFFQRKWEHADAWIEQSASMARSVTAARNELQLYPGGIAASGADGTLWWLENGCRWKIIGEWPHPAIRLAMPLLRRLRVSLEPILAEQAVFRWHGDSTAPPLPEIRDAASASEFTTAEASPADEAAIAVAASSAASSAEVAGEATGSSTVPPSLVMLPSDSLAYVESGQLRLFLNQQTVEDWGLSSKPVVRKLTQEEAEKLPVGLLIISPPQLLQRL
;
A
#
# COMPACT_ATOMS: atom_id res chain seq x y z
N MET A 1 -27.71 -32.35 70.25
CA MET A 1 -27.95 -30.89 70.22
C MET A 1 -26.96 -30.25 69.26
N ALA A 2 -27.49 -29.75 68.14
CA ALA A 2 -26.96 -28.80 67.16
C ALA A 2 -25.46 -28.81 66.78
N VAL A 3 -25.22 -29.36 65.58
CA VAL A 3 -24.15 -28.99 64.65
C VAL A 3 -24.29 -27.50 64.30
N LYS A 4 -23.23 -26.70 64.42
CA LYS A 4 -23.19 -25.33 63.88
C LYS A 4 -22.48 -25.32 62.53
N GLU A 5 -23.26 -24.99 61.51
CA GLU A 5 -22.88 -24.85 60.12
C GLU A 5 -21.87 -23.72 59.92
N GLY A 6 -20.86 -23.99 59.10
CA GLY A 6 -19.93 -22.99 58.56
C GLY A 6 -20.57 -22.25 57.39
N GLY A 7 -20.85 -20.96 57.58
CA GLY A 7 -21.18 -20.03 56.50
C GLY A 7 -19.96 -19.17 56.16
N VAL A 8 -19.18 -19.59 55.15
CA VAL A 8 -18.14 -18.74 54.55
C VAL A 8 -18.83 -17.84 53.52
N GLY A 9 -19.06 -16.58 53.90
CA GLY A 9 -19.52 -15.55 52.98
C GLY A 9 -18.43 -15.21 51.97
N MET A 10 -18.61 -15.61 50.71
CA MET A 10 -17.73 -15.26 49.60
C MET A 10 -18.02 -13.81 49.15
N ARG A 11 -17.35 -12.83 49.77
CA ARG A 11 -17.34 -11.45 49.27
C ARG A 11 -16.39 -11.36 48.08
N SER A 12 -16.93 -11.13 46.87
CA SER A 12 -16.12 -10.87 45.68
C SER A 12 -15.36 -9.55 45.84
N ALA A 13 -14.05 -9.60 46.04
CA ALA A 13 -13.20 -8.42 46.01
C ALA A 13 -13.05 -7.94 44.56
N LYS A 14 -13.67 -6.81 44.22
CA LYS A 14 -13.38 -6.08 42.98
C LYS A 14 -11.90 -5.68 42.99
N ARG A 15 -11.09 -6.34 42.15
CA ARG A 15 -9.66 -6.05 41.98
C ARG A 15 -9.52 -4.67 41.34
N ALA A 16 -9.21 -3.65 42.15
CA ALA A 16 -8.98 -2.29 41.65
C ALA A 16 -7.80 -2.28 40.67
N LYS A 17 -7.99 -1.73 39.46
CA LYS A 17 -6.92 -1.51 38.48
C LYS A 17 -5.89 -0.57 39.11
N ARG A 18 -4.72 -1.10 39.47
CA ARG A 18 -3.60 -0.35 40.06
C ARG A 18 -3.09 0.65 39.01
N ARG A 19 -3.01 1.93 39.37
CA ARG A 19 -2.41 2.95 38.50
C ARG A 19 -0.91 2.64 38.32
N PRO A 20 -0.35 2.75 37.10
CA PRO A 20 1.07 2.50 36.87
C PRO A 20 1.91 3.44 37.74
N SER A 21 2.90 2.88 38.44
CA SER A 21 3.87 3.67 39.19
C SER A 21 4.79 4.44 38.24
N GLU A 22 5.49 5.47 38.73
CA GLU A 22 6.52 6.16 37.93
C GLU A 22 7.64 5.21 37.50
N ALA A 23 7.96 4.20 38.31
CA ALA A 23 8.89 3.13 37.93
C ALA A 23 8.38 2.31 36.74
N ASP A 24 7.08 1.94 36.73
CA ASP A 24 6.48 1.21 35.60
C ASP A 24 6.51 2.04 34.30
N LYS A 25 6.27 3.35 34.40
CA LYS A 25 6.35 4.28 33.25
C LYS A 25 7.78 4.45 32.74
N GLN A 26 8.75 4.57 33.64
CA GLN A 26 10.18 4.65 33.29
C GLN A 26 10.64 3.37 32.60
N GLN A 27 10.29 2.21 33.16
CA GLN A 27 10.62 0.91 32.58
C GLN A 27 9.99 0.72 31.19
N TYR A 28 8.74 1.16 31.01
CA TYR A 28 8.09 1.17 29.70
C TYR A 28 8.83 2.05 28.68
N LYS A 29 9.20 3.29 29.06
CA LYS A 29 9.95 4.21 28.18
C LYS A 29 11.30 3.62 27.78
N GLN A 30 11.99 2.99 28.73
CA GLN A 30 13.27 2.33 28.48
C GLN A 30 13.10 1.15 27.51
N GLY A 31 12.15 0.24 27.76
CA GLY A 31 11.89 -0.89 26.87
C GLY A 31 11.45 -0.47 25.45
N LEU A 32 10.66 0.60 25.34
CA LEU A 32 10.29 1.19 24.04
C LEU A 32 11.53 1.69 23.29
N ARG A 33 12.43 2.38 23.97
CA ARG A 33 13.68 2.89 23.37
C ARG A 33 14.58 1.75 22.93
N ASP A 34 14.78 0.74 23.78
CA ASP A 34 15.64 -0.40 23.49
C ASP A 34 15.11 -1.19 22.29
N GLY A 35 13.79 -1.46 22.25
CA GLY A 35 13.14 -2.09 21.11
C GLY A 35 13.24 -1.28 19.82
N TYR A 36 13.14 0.05 19.91
CA TYR A 36 13.31 0.94 18.75
C TYR A 36 14.74 0.87 18.19
N VAL A 37 15.76 0.94 19.04
CA VAL A 37 17.18 0.85 18.63
C VAL A 37 17.47 -0.53 18.03
N GLN A 38 17.04 -1.60 18.69
CA GLN A 38 17.20 -2.95 18.16
C GLN A 38 16.54 -3.12 16.80
N GLY A 39 15.33 -2.57 16.62
CA GLY A 39 14.62 -2.58 15.36
C GLY A 39 15.34 -1.83 14.25
N GLN A 40 15.95 -0.68 14.54
CA GLN A 40 16.75 0.07 13.57
C GLN A 40 18.00 -0.70 13.15
N GLU A 41 18.73 -1.28 14.10
CA GLU A 41 19.96 -2.03 13.82
C GLU A 41 19.66 -3.28 12.99
N ALA A 42 18.67 -4.07 13.39
CA ALA A 42 18.21 -5.22 12.61
C ALA A 42 17.77 -4.81 11.20
N GLY A 43 17.07 -3.68 11.08
CA GLY A 43 16.65 -3.11 9.80
C GLY A 43 17.84 -2.74 8.91
N ARG A 44 18.90 -2.14 9.46
CA ARG A 44 20.13 -1.80 8.73
C ARG A 44 20.89 -3.05 8.28
N GLN A 45 21.01 -4.04 9.14
CA GLN A 45 21.73 -5.29 8.83
C GLN A 45 21.03 -6.12 7.75
N ALA A 46 19.69 -6.10 7.73
CA ALA A 46 18.90 -6.78 6.72
C ALA A 46 18.66 -5.95 5.44
N PHE A 47 19.05 -4.67 5.43
CA PHE A 47 18.80 -3.79 4.29
C PHE A 47 19.55 -4.28 3.05
N GLY A 48 18.82 -4.54 1.96
CA GLY A 48 19.38 -5.03 0.71
C GLY A 48 19.61 -6.54 0.62
N VAL A 49 19.30 -7.32 1.66
CA VAL A 49 19.32 -8.79 1.62
C VAL A 49 17.88 -9.30 1.57
N PRO A 50 17.39 -9.77 0.40
CA PRO A 50 16.04 -10.31 0.32
C PRO A 50 15.95 -11.59 1.14
N TRP A 51 15.00 -11.63 2.06
CA TRP A 51 14.65 -12.88 2.72
C TRP A 51 13.59 -13.59 1.87
N LEU A 52 13.95 -14.74 1.29
CA LEU A 52 13.14 -15.52 0.34
C LEU A 52 11.89 -16.19 0.98
N GLY A 53 11.43 -15.67 2.12
CA GLY A 53 10.24 -16.13 2.82
C GLY A 53 8.99 -15.31 2.52
N THR A 54 7.88 -15.77 3.07
CA THR A 54 6.57 -15.09 2.98
C THR A 54 6.29 -14.31 4.27
N SER A 55 6.01 -13.02 4.14
CA SER A 55 5.46 -12.21 5.24
C SER A 55 3.94 -12.36 5.28
N ILE A 56 3.43 -13.10 6.25
CA ILE A 56 1.99 -13.29 6.48
C ILE A 56 1.48 -12.14 7.36
N ILE A 57 0.75 -11.22 6.74
CA ILE A 57 0.20 -10.01 7.33
C ILE A 57 -1.25 -10.28 7.74
N ILE A 58 -1.52 -10.17 9.03
CA ILE A 58 -2.82 -10.45 9.64
C ILE A 58 -3.38 -9.17 10.26
N PRO A 59 -4.16 -8.37 9.51
CA PRO A 59 -4.91 -7.26 10.09
C PRO A 59 -5.94 -7.83 11.07
N THR A 60 -5.99 -7.28 12.28
CA THR A 60 -6.80 -7.84 13.38
C THR A 60 -7.63 -6.75 14.04
N PHE A 61 -8.91 -7.00 14.27
CA PHE A 61 -9.76 -6.18 15.12
C PHE A 61 -10.68 -7.08 15.94
N ASP A 62 -10.40 -7.17 17.24
CA ASP A 62 -10.94 -8.15 18.17
C ASP A 62 -10.77 -9.60 17.67
N LYS A 63 -11.54 -10.52 18.25
CA LYS A 63 -11.60 -11.95 17.93
C LYS A 63 -10.28 -12.68 18.23
N CYS A 64 -9.71 -12.40 19.40
CA CYS A 64 -8.50 -13.02 19.91
C CYS A 64 -8.51 -14.56 19.81
N ASP A 65 -9.64 -15.22 20.08
CA ASP A 65 -9.78 -16.68 19.98
C ASP A 65 -9.65 -17.19 18.54
N TYR A 66 -10.14 -16.43 17.57
CA TYR A 66 -10.02 -16.76 16.15
C TYR A 66 -8.60 -16.51 15.65
N LEU A 67 -8.01 -15.36 16.04
CA LEU A 67 -6.61 -15.07 15.72
C LEU A 67 -5.68 -16.17 16.28
N SER A 68 -5.92 -16.64 17.50
CA SER A 68 -5.14 -17.74 18.07
C SER A 68 -5.23 -19.00 17.21
N GLN A 69 -6.43 -19.39 16.79
CA GLN A 69 -6.63 -20.55 15.91
C GLN A 69 -5.98 -20.36 14.53
N CYS A 70 -6.06 -19.16 13.98
CA CYS A 70 -5.38 -18.80 12.72
C CYS A 70 -3.87 -19.01 12.86
N ILE A 71 -3.24 -18.42 13.89
CA ILE A 71 -1.80 -18.57 14.11
C ILE A 71 -1.40 -20.02 14.39
N ASP A 72 -2.16 -20.74 15.22
CA ASP A 72 -1.90 -22.16 15.49
C ASP A 72 -1.96 -23.00 14.20
N SER A 73 -2.90 -22.70 13.30
CA SER A 73 -3.01 -23.38 12.00
C SER A 73 -1.84 -23.06 11.07
N ILE A 74 -1.35 -21.81 11.06
CA ILE A 74 -0.16 -21.42 10.29
C ILE A 74 1.05 -22.21 10.79
N LEU A 75 1.25 -22.25 12.11
CA LEU A 75 2.36 -22.99 12.74
C LEU A 75 2.30 -24.50 12.45
N ALA A 76 1.10 -25.06 12.33
CA ALA A 76 0.90 -26.48 12.08
C ALA A 76 1.04 -26.87 10.59
N HIS A 77 0.68 -25.99 9.66
CA HIS A 77 0.47 -26.35 8.25
C HIS A 77 1.36 -25.62 7.25
N THR A 78 2.33 -24.84 7.72
CA THR A 78 3.23 -24.05 6.86
C THR A 78 4.68 -24.49 7.11
N PRO A 79 5.23 -25.46 6.35
CA PRO A 79 6.63 -25.87 6.48
C PRO A 79 7.63 -24.87 5.88
N GLU A 80 7.18 -23.96 5.02
CA GLU A 80 8.01 -23.01 4.28
C GLU A 80 8.59 -21.91 5.18
N PRO A 81 9.61 -21.15 4.72
CA PRO A 81 10.05 -19.96 5.43
C PRO A 81 8.98 -18.86 5.46
N TYR A 82 8.49 -18.51 6.65
CA TYR A 82 7.53 -17.42 6.85
C TYR A 82 7.73 -16.69 8.18
N GLU A 83 7.16 -15.48 8.24
CA GLU A 83 7.03 -14.64 9.42
C GLU A 83 5.55 -14.25 9.53
N ILE A 84 5.08 -14.07 10.76
CA ILE A 84 3.73 -13.60 11.03
C ILE A 84 3.83 -12.15 11.48
N ILE A 85 3.02 -11.28 10.87
CA ILE A 85 2.91 -9.87 11.22
C ILE A 85 1.46 -9.60 11.59
N VAL A 86 1.18 -9.45 12.88
CA VAL A 86 -0.16 -9.11 13.35
C VAL A 86 -0.28 -7.60 13.54
N VAL A 87 -1.21 -6.97 12.84
CA VAL A 87 -1.53 -5.55 13.06
C VAL A 87 -2.85 -5.45 13.78
N ASP A 88 -2.78 -5.21 15.09
CA ASP A 88 -3.93 -5.02 15.97
C ASP A 88 -4.48 -3.60 15.81
N ASN A 89 -5.64 -3.50 15.17
CA ASN A 89 -6.33 -2.26 14.80
C ASN A 89 -7.16 -1.69 15.96
N ALA A 90 -6.57 -1.62 17.16
CA ALA A 90 -7.17 -1.19 18.42
C ALA A 90 -8.22 -2.14 19.02
N SER A 91 -7.89 -3.44 19.09
CA SER A 91 -8.73 -4.44 19.76
C SER A 91 -8.88 -4.18 21.26
N THR A 92 -10.00 -4.65 21.82
CA THR A 92 -10.36 -4.46 23.24
C THR A 92 -10.55 -5.79 24.00
N ASP A 93 -10.34 -6.91 23.33
CA ASP A 93 -10.72 -8.24 23.79
C ASP A 93 -9.57 -9.10 24.35
N GLY A 94 -8.39 -8.50 24.53
CA GLY A 94 -7.21 -9.20 25.05
C GLY A 94 -6.17 -9.58 24.00
N THR A 95 -6.42 -9.26 22.72
CA THR A 95 -5.50 -9.51 21.59
C THR A 95 -4.07 -9.03 21.88
N ALA A 96 -3.89 -7.78 22.32
CA ALA A 96 -2.58 -7.24 22.69
C ALA A 96 -1.84 -8.09 23.74
N GLN A 97 -2.53 -8.56 24.78
CA GLN A 97 -1.91 -9.41 25.82
C GLN A 97 -1.62 -10.83 25.32
N MET A 98 -2.38 -11.33 24.35
CA MET A 98 -2.09 -12.59 23.68
C MET A 98 -0.80 -12.45 22.85
N LEU A 99 -0.67 -11.39 22.06
CA LEU A 99 0.52 -11.13 21.23
C LEU A 99 1.81 -11.02 22.06
N VAL A 100 1.77 -10.32 23.19
CA VAL A 100 2.91 -10.21 24.13
C VAL A 100 3.31 -11.58 24.71
N ARG A 101 2.37 -12.49 24.93
CA ARG A 101 2.71 -13.85 25.40
C ARG A 101 3.25 -14.70 24.27
N LEU A 102 2.72 -14.55 23.07
CA LEU A 102 3.11 -15.35 21.92
C LEU A 102 4.51 -14.99 21.41
N ILE A 103 4.87 -13.69 21.42
CA ILE A 103 6.22 -13.25 21.05
C ILE A 103 7.29 -13.83 21.98
N GLY A 104 7.00 -13.96 23.27
CA GLY A 104 7.90 -14.62 24.23
C GLY A 104 8.11 -16.11 23.97
N LYS A 105 7.20 -16.77 23.23
CA LYS A 105 7.32 -18.18 22.84
C LYS A 105 7.97 -18.36 21.47
N LEU A 106 7.61 -17.53 20.49
CA LEU A 106 8.01 -17.69 19.09
C LEU A 106 9.27 -16.88 18.72
N GLY A 107 9.59 -15.83 19.48
CA GLY A 107 10.68 -14.90 19.16
C GLY A 107 10.33 -13.91 18.05
N HIS A 108 11.09 -12.81 18.02
CA HIS A 108 10.90 -11.68 17.08
C HIS A 108 11.17 -12.03 15.61
N GLU A 109 11.88 -13.12 15.35
CA GLU A 109 12.14 -13.58 13.98
C GLU A 109 10.91 -14.24 13.36
N ARG A 110 10.02 -14.85 14.15
CA ARG A 110 8.86 -15.61 13.66
C ARG A 110 7.55 -14.85 13.79
N LEU A 111 7.43 -13.98 14.80
CA LEU A 111 6.26 -13.15 15.02
C LEU A 111 6.68 -11.69 15.22
N ARG A 112 5.99 -10.78 14.53
CA ARG A 112 6.05 -9.33 14.75
C ARG A 112 4.63 -8.81 14.89
N TRP A 113 4.49 -7.68 15.55
CA TRP A 113 3.18 -7.08 15.74
C TRP A 113 3.24 -5.56 15.86
N GLY A 114 2.12 -4.92 15.55
CA GLY A 114 1.91 -3.49 15.78
C GLY A 114 0.51 -3.26 16.33
N ILE A 115 0.37 -2.38 17.31
CA ILE A 115 -0.93 -1.96 17.85
C ILE A 115 -1.20 -0.54 17.37
N MET A 116 -2.37 -0.33 16.78
CA MET A 116 -2.87 0.98 16.36
C MET A 116 -3.65 1.63 17.49
N GLU A 117 -3.62 2.96 17.55
CA GLU A 117 -4.30 3.72 18.61
C GLU A 117 -5.83 3.72 18.48
N HIS A 118 -6.32 3.59 17.25
CA HIS A 118 -7.74 3.55 16.91
C HIS A 118 -7.94 2.64 15.69
N ASN A 119 -9.17 2.15 15.52
CA ASN A 119 -9.53 1.38 14.34
C ASN A 119 -9.56 2.29 13.11
N ALA A 120 -8.52 2.19 12.28
CA ALA A 120 -8.36 2.96 11.04
C ALA A 120 -8.79 2.16 9.79
N GLY A 121 -9.44 1.00 10.00
CA GLY A 121 -9.89 0.12 8.93
C GLY A 121 -8.83 -0.85 8.39
N PHE A 122 -9.30 -1.75 7.53
CA PHE A 122 -8.54 -2.87 6.99
C PHE A 122 -7.32 -2.42 6.19
N ALA A 123 -7.51 -1.50 5.23
CA ALA A 123 -6.43 -0.99 4.38
C ALA A 123 -5.26 -0.42 5.19
N ALA A 124 -5.54 0.39 6.23
CA ALA A 124 -4.52 0.97 7.08
C ALA A 124 -3.73 -0.09 7.88
N ALA A 125 -4.42 -1.09 8.41
CA ALA A 125 -3.79 -2.20 9.12
C ALA A 125 -2.93 -3.06 8.19
N VAL A 126 -3.41 -3.35 6.97
CA VAL A 126 -2.66 -4.05 5.93
C VAL A 126 -1.42 -3.26 5.55
N ASN A 127 -1.56 -1.97 5.24
CA ASN A 127 -0.44 -1.11 4.85
C ASN A 127 0.63 -1.05 5.94
N ARG A 128 0.24 -0.94 7.21
CA ARG A 128 1.20 -1.00 8.34
C ARG A 128 1.95 -2.33 8.37
N GLY A 129 1.26 -3.44 8.11
CA GLY A 129 1.89 -4.76 8.01
C GLY A 129 2.84 -4.88 6.83
N MET A 130 2.45 -4.36 5.66
CA MET A 130 3.29 -4.31 4.45
C MET A 130 4.57 -3.50 4.68
N MET A 131 4.49 -2.38 5.40
CA MET A 131 5.67 -1.59 5.80
C MET A 131 6.60 -2.33 6.77
N MET A 132 6.05 -3.25 7.57
CA MET A 132 6.85 -4.07 8.48
C MET A 132 7.50 -5.25 7.76
N ALA A 133 6.86 -5.82 6.74
CA ALA A 133 7.26 -7.05 6.08
C ALA A 133 8.69 -7.04 5.51
N ARG A 134 9.43 -8.16 5.66
CA ARG A 134 10.75 -8.38 5.07
C ARG A 134 10.81 -9.45 3.96
N GLY A 135 9.77 -10.28 3.82
CA GLY A 135 9.72 -11.39 2.86
C GLY A 135 9.61 -10.94 1.41
N GLU A 136 10.24 -11.65 0.49
CA GLU A 136 10.07 -11.45 -0.96
C GLU A 136 8.61 -11.64 -1.40
N LYS A 137 7.85 -12.47 -0.66
CA LYS A 137 6.41 -12.63 -0.84
C LYS A 137 5.64 -11.96 0.28
N LEU A 138 4.55 -11.30 -0.08
CA LEU A 138 3.59 -10.72 0.85
C LEU A 138 2.30 -11.53 0.77
N LEU A 139 1.78 -11.93 1.94
CA LEU A 139 0.51 -12.62 2.03
C LEU A 139 -0.37 -11.90 3.04
N LEU A 140 -1.53 -11.43 2.63
CA LEU A 140 -2.56 -10.92 3.53
C LEU A 140 -3.47 -12.08 3.91
N LEU A 141 -3.84 -12.19 5.18
CA LEU A 141 -4.69 -13.24 5.70
C LEU A 141 -5.60 -12.70 6.81
N ASN A 142 -6.90 -12.92 6.71
CA ASN A 142 -7.83 -12.53 7.76
C ASN A 142 -7.62 -13.35 9.04
N ASN A 143 -7.84 -12.71 10.19
CA ASN A 143 -7.66 -13.32 11.52
C ASN A 143 -8.70 -14.41 11.85
N ASP A 144 -9.79 -14.51 11.10
CA ASP A 144 -10.87 -15.50 11.28
C ASP A 144 -10.79 -16.67 10.31
N THR A 145 -9.57 -17.11 9.99
CA THR A 145 -9.29 -18.22 9.09
C THR A 145 -8.60 -19.40 9.80
N ILE A 146 -8.71 -20.59 9.22
CA ILE A 146 -7.86 -21.75 9.53
C ILE A 146 -7.23 -22.19 8.21
N VAL A 147 -5.91 -22.04 8.12
CA VAL A 147 -5.15 -22.53 6.96
C VAL A 147 -5.01 -24.04 7.03
N THR A 148 -4.84 -24.68 5.87
CA THR A 148 -4.82 -26.15 5.77
C THR A 148 -3.55 -26.64 5.11
N GLU A 149 -3.30 -27.95 5.16
CA GLU A 149 -2.08 -28.55 4.60
C GLU A 149 -1.87 -28.15 3.12
N ARG A 150 -0.63 -27.80 2.74
CA ARG A 150 -0.23 -27.34 1.38
C ARG A 150 -0.86 -26.04 0.89
N TRP A 151 -1.57 -25.30 1.74
CA TRP A 151 -2.23 -24.05 1.33
C TRP A 151 -1.27 -23.05 0.69
N LEU A 152 -0.13 -22.78 1.35
CA LEU A 152 0.86 -21.81 0.90
C LEU A 152 1.71 -22.36 -0.23
N GLU A 153 2.11 -23.63 -0.15
CA GLU A 153 2.82 -24.36 -1.21
C GLU A 153 2.10 -24.21 -2.55
N ASN A 154 0.81 -24.54 -2.60
CA ASN A 154 0.02 -24.52 -3.84
C ASN A 154 -0.17 -23.09 -4.38
N MET A 155 -0.45 -22.11 -3.50
CA MET A 155 -0.53 -20.71 -3.94
C MET A 155 0.81 -20.18 -4.43
N THR A 156 1.91 -20.57 -3.79
CA THR A 156 3.26 -20.19 -4.21
C THR A 156 3.60 -20.83 -5.54
N ALA A 157 3.27 -22.11 -5.75
CA ALA A 157 3.43 -22.77 -7.04
C ALA A 157 2.68 -22.03 -8.15
N CYS A 158 1.43 -21.63 -7.91
CA CYS A 158 0.64 -20.84 -8.85
C CYS A 158 1.29 -19.47 -9.16
N LEU A 159 1.81 -18.77 -8.14
CA LEU A 159 2.46 -17.46 -8.32
C LEU A 159 3.81 -17.56 -9.04
N GLU A 160 4.56 -18.63 -8.81
CA GLU A 160 5.91 -18.81 -9.34
C GLU A 160 5.94 -19.41 -10.74
N GLN A 161 4.97 -20.25 -11.09
CA GLN A 161 4.92 -20.90 -12.41
C GLN A 161 4.28 -20.03 -13.50
N LEU A 162 3.51 -19.01 -13.13
CA LEU A 162 2.82 -18.11 -14.06
C LEU A 162 3.45 -16.70 -14.01
N PRO A 163 4.21 -16.28 -15.04
CA PRO A 163 5.00 -15.05 -14.99
C PRO A 163 4.15 -13.76 -15.06
N ASP A 164 2.91 -13.85 -15.52
CA ASP A 164 1.97 -12.73 -15.67
C ASP A 164 0.97 -12.61 -14.51
N VAL A 165 1.15 -13.39 -13.43
CA VAL A 165 0.29 -13.33 -12.24
C VAL A 165 0.82 -12.32 -11.24
N GLY A 166 -0.02 -11.36 -10.89
CA GLY A 166 0.26 -10.40 -9.83
C GLY A 166 -0.16 -10.91 -8.46
N ILE A 167 -1.36 -11.49 -8.37
CA ILE A 167 -1.95 -11.91 -7.09
C ILE A 167 -2.65 -13.26 -7.23
N VAL A 168 -2.40 -14.14 -6.25
CA VAL A 168 -3.06 -15.44 -6.10
C VAL A 168 -3.94 -15.45 -4.85
N GLY A 169 -5.16 -15.98 -4.96
CA GLY A 169 -6.04 -16.24 -3.82
C GLY A 169 -6.50 -17.71 -3.78
N PRO A 170 -6.77 -18.29 -2.60
CA PRO A 170 -7.27 -19.65 -2.48
C PRO A 170 -8.79 -19.69 -2.61
N VAL A 171 -9.35 -20.90 -2.68
CA VAL A 171 -10.79 -21.12 -2.47
C VAL A 171 -11.11 -21.23 -0.98
N THR A 172 -12.38 -20.97 -0.63
CA THR A 172 -12.88 -20.99 0.75
C THR A 172 -14.34 -21.41 0.83
N ASN A 173 -14.79 -21.83 2.01
CA ASN A 173 -16.18 -22.19 2.28
C ASN A 173 -17.10 -20.99 2.53
N PHE A 174 -16.54 -19.78 2.69
CA PHE A 174 -17.34 -18.60 3.02
C PHE A 174 -16.74 -17.33 2.45
N ILE A 175 -17.26 -16.87 1.31
CA ILE A 175 -16.95 -15.56 0.72
C ILE A 175 -17.96 -15.23 -0.39
N SER A 176 -17.97 -14.00 -0.89
CA SER A 176 -18.64 -13.65 -2.14
C SER A 176 -17.78 -13.98 -3.36
N GLY A 177 -18.40 -14.41 -4.45
CA GLY A 177 -17.74 -14.57 -5.75
C GLY A 177 -17.13 -15.95 -5.98
N SER A 178 -16.19 -16.02 -6.93
CA SER A 178 -15.68 -17.27 -7.53
C SER A 178 -14.73 -18.09 -6.65
N GLN A 179 -14.26 -17.52 -5.53
CA GLN A 179 -13.47 -18.22 -4.52
C GLN A 179 -14.32 -19.11 -3.60
N LEU A 180 -15.66 -18.97 -3.61
CA LEU A 180 -16.56 -19.80 -2.80
C LEU A 180 -16.67 -21.22 -3.38
N VAL A 181 -16.45 -22.23 -2.54
CA VAL A 181 -16.68 -23.65 -2.88
C VAL A 181 -17.61 -24.32 -1.87
N SER A 182 -18.39 -25.30 -2.35
CA SER A 182 -19.19 -26.15 -1.48
C SER A 182 -18.28 -27.14 -0.74
N VAL A 183 -18.50 -27.28 0.57
CA VAL A 183 -17.68 -28.14 1.44
C VAL A 183 -18.55 -29.20 2.12
N PRO A 184 -18.08 -30.45 2.26
CA PRO A 184 -18.88 -31.56 2.80
C PRO A 184 -18.65 -31.82 4.29
N TYR A 185 -17.91 -30.97 5.00
CA TYR A 185 -17.56 -31.18 6.41
C TYR A 185 -18.44 -30.33 7.34
N GLU A 186 -18.63 -30.84 8.58
CA GLU A 186 -19.35 -30.14 9.65
C GLU A 186 -18.45 -29.82 10.87
N THR A 187 -17.25 -30.40 10.91
CA THR A 187 -16.30 -30.27 12.03
C THR A 187 -14.91 -29.89 11.53
N ILE A 188 -14.10 -29.26 12.38
CA ILE A 188 -12.71 -28.89 12.06
C ILE A 188 -11.87 -30.13 11.71
N SER A 189 -12.05 -31.25 12.42
CA SER A 189 -11.36 -32.50 12.07
C SER A 189 -11.78 -33.04 10.69
N GLY A 190 -13.08 -32.96 10.38
CA GLY A 190 -13.60 -33.29 9.05
C GLY A 190 -13.05 -32.36 7.96
N MET A 191 -12.93 -31.07 8.27
CA MET A 191 -12.34 -30.06 7.40
C MET A 191 -10.89 -30.42 7.04
N HIS A 192 -10.03 -30.69 8.00
CA HIS A 192 -8.64 -31.07 7.71
C HIS A 192 -8.54 -32.37 6.89
N LYS A 193 -9.40 -33.37 7.14
CA LYS A 193 -9.43 -34.62 6.35
C LYS A 193 -9.82 -34.37 4.89
N TRP A 194 -10.78 -33.50 4.67
CA TRP A 194 -11.23 -33.14 3.32
C TRP A 194 -10.19 -32.26 2.61
N ALA A 195 -9.69 -31.21 3.28
CA ALA A 195 -8.73 -30.27 2.75
C ALA A 195 -7.43 -30.96 2.29
N ARG A 196 -6.94 -31.98 3.01
CA ARG A 196 -5.79 -32.79 2.57
C ARG A 196 -5.95 -33.38 1.19
N LYS A 197 -7.15 -33.88 0.85
CA LYS A 197 -7.45 -34.43 -0.48
C LYS A 197 -7.69 -33.31 -1.49
N HIS A 198 -8.34 -32.23 -1.06
CA HIS A 198 -8.62 -31.08 -1.91
C HIS A 198 -7.36 -30.36 -2.37
N ASN A 199 -6.34 -30.30 -1.50
CA ASN A 199 -5.08 -29.60 -1.73
C ASN A 199 -3.99 -30.48 -2.34
N GLU A 200 -4.34 -31.63 -2.93
CA GLU A 200 -3.43 -32.31 -3.86
C GLU A 200 -3.12 -31.32 -5.01
N PRO A 201 -1.83 -31.01 -5.27
CA PRO A 201 -1.45 -30.03 -6.28
C PRO A 201 -2.05 -30.36 -7.65
N ASP A 202 -2.71 -29.38 -8.25
CA ASP A 202 -3.43 -29.58 -9.51
C ASP A 202 -3.54 -28.23 -10.27
N PRO A 203 -2.55 -27.93 -11.14
CA PRO A 203 -2.53 -26.70 -11.92
C PRO A 203 -3.75 -26.49 -12.82
N ASP A 204 -4.48 -27.56 -13.21
CA ASP A 204 -5.68 -27.45 -14.03
C ASP A 204 -6.85 -26.79 -13.27
N ARG A 205 -6.73 -26.65 -11.95
CA ARG A 205 -7.71 -25.96 -11.09
C ARG A 205 -7.39 -24.48 -10.87
N TRP A 206 -6.27 -23.99 -11.40
CA TRP A 206 -5.94 -22.57 -11.38
C TRP A 206 -6.81 -21.81 -12.37
N ARG A 207 -7.45 -20.73 -11.91
CA ARG A 207 -8.45 -20.00 -12.70
C ARG A 207 -8.20 -18.51 -12.62
N GLU A 208 -7.98 -17.87 -13.77
CA GLU A 208 -7.96 -16.42 -13.87
C GLU A 208 -9.30 -15.84 -13.40
N THR A 209 -9.26 -14.69 -12.72
CA THR A 209 -10.42 -13.99 -12.22
C THR A 209 -10.22 -12.49 -12.32
N ASP A 210 -11.29 -11.73 -12.46
CA ASP A 210 -11.25 -10.27 -12.43
C ASP A 210 -11.27 -9.70 -11.01
N ARG A 211 -11.54 -10.57 -10.03
CA ARG A 211 -11.72 -10.22 -8.63
C ARG A 211 -11.21 -11.31 -7.69
N LEU A 212 -10.44 -10.89 -6.69
CA LEU A 212 -10.11 -11.67 -5.49
C LEU A 212 -10.58 -10.89 -4.27
N THR A 213 -11.18 -11.60 -3.32
CA THR A 213 -11.54 -11.01 -2.03
C THR A 213 -10.35 -11.06 -1.08
N GLY A 214 -10.10 -9.98 -0.36
CA GLY A 214 -8.94 -9.74 0.50
C GLY A 214 -8.82 -10.61 1.75
N PHE A 215 -9.57 -11.71 1.87
CA PHE A 215 -9.43 -12.62 3.02
C PHE A 215 -8.11 -13.40 2.98
N CYS A 216 -7.62 -13.69 1.78
CA CYS A 216 -6.30 -14.26 1.55
C CYS A 216 -5.82 -13.92 0.14
N MET A 217 -4.72 -13.18 0.04
CA MET A 217 -4.08 -12.82 -1.23
C MET A 217 -2.56 -12.93 -1.07
N LEU A 218 -1.90 -13.68 -1.95
CA LEU A 218 -0.46 -13.86 -2.03
C LEU A 218 0.06 -13.08 -3.24
N MET A 219 1.12 -12.31 -3.05
CA MET A 219 1.75 -11.52 -4.11
C MET A 219 3.26 -11.42 -3.92
N ARG A 220 3.96 -11.06 -4.98
CA ARG A 220 5.38 -10.68 -4.93
C ARG A 220 5.54 -9.29 -4.31
N ARG A 221 6.59 -9.05 -3.53
CA ARG A 221 6.89 -7.72 -2.96
C ARG A 221 7.07 -6.67 -4.05
N GLU A 222 7.61 -7.05 -5.19
CA GLU A 222 7.79 -6.20 -6.35
C GLU A 222 6.46 -5.61 -6.81
N LEU A 223 5.34 -6.33 -6.65
CA LEU A 223 4.02 -5.80 -6.95
C LEU A 223 3.69 -4.58 -6.09
N MET A 224 3.91 -4.64 -4.77
CA MET A 224 3.77 -3.46 -3.91
C MET A 224 4.68 -2.32 -4.38
N GLY A 225 5.90 -2.63 -4.82
CA GLY A 225 6.80 -1.66 -5.43
C GLY A 225 6.31 -1.08 -6.77
N ALA A 226 5.45 -1.81 -7.48
CA ALA A 226 4.89 -1.46 -8.78
C ALA A 226 3.51 -0.80 -8.69
N ILE A 227 2.67 -1.11 -7.71
CA ILE A 227 1.29 -0.60 -7.60
C ILE A 227 0.98 0.05 -6.26
N GLY A 228 1.97 0.16 -5.37
CA GLY A 228 1.85 0.83 -4.09
C GLY A 228 1.02 0.10 -3.05
N TYR A 229 0.44 0.89 -2.16
CA TYR A 229 -0.29 0.47 -0.96
C TYR A 229 -1.80 0.41 -1.21
N PHE A 230 -2.55 -0.23 -0.32
CA PHE A 230 -4.01 -0.19 -0.33
C PHE A 230 -4.49 1.25 -0.09
N ASP A 231 -5.61 1.62 -0.72
CA ASP A 231 -6.20 2.95 -0.51
C ASP A 231 -6.93 2.96 0.85
N GLU A 232 -6.50 3.83 1.76
CA GLU A 232 -7.10 3.97 3.10
C GLU A 232 -8.32 4.90 3.11
N GLY A 233 -8.72 5.43 1.94
CA GLY A 233 -9.98 6.14 1.75
C GLY A 233 -11.21 5.22 1.91
N TYR A 234 -11.05 3.90 1.74
CA TYR A 234 -12.09 2.93 2.06
C TYR A 234 -12.27 2.81 3.58
N ALA A 235 -13.45 3.18 4.07
CA ALA A 235 -13.74 3.19 5.49
C ALA A 235 -13.92 1.76 6.03
N ILE A 236 -13.17 1.40 7.07
CA ILE A 236 -13.24 0.12 7.83
C ILE A 236 -12.91 -1.15 7.01
N GLY A 237 -13.52 -1.37 5.84
CA GLY A 237 -13.24 -2.48 4.92
C GLY A 237 -14.29 -2.59 3.80
N ASN A 238 -14.11 -3.53 2.88
CA ASN A 238 -14.80 -3.69 1.58
C ASN A 238 -14.35 -2.67 0.52
N TYR A 239 -14.09 -3.18 -0.69
CA TYR A 239 -13.65 -2.49 -1.92
C TYR A 239 -12.18 -2.10 -1.98
N GLU A 240 -11.45 -2.10 -0.86
CA GLU A 240 -10.00 -1.89 -0.91
C GLU A 240 -9.24 -3.01 -1.63
N ASP A 241 -9.73 -4.24 -1.55
CA ASP A 241 -9.25 -5.41 -2.29
C ASP A 241 -9.60 -5.35 -3.78
N ASP A 242 -10.84 -4.93 -4.09
CA ASP A 242 -11.29 -4.67 -5.45
C ASP A 242 -10.42 -3.60 -6.13
N ASP A 243 -10.10 -2.51 -5.42
CA ASP A 243 -9.21 -1.43 -5.89
C ASP A 243 -7.78 -1.95 -6.17
N TYR A 244 -7.23 -2.70 -5.22
CA TYR A 244 -5.88 -3.26 -5.33
C TYR A 244 -5.77 -4.26 -6.50
N GLY A 245 -6.79 -5.11 -6.67
CA GLY A 245 -6.91 -6.02 -7.80
C GLY A 245 -7.00 -5.28 -9.14
N LEU A 246 -7.76 -4.19 -9.19
CA LEU A 246 -7.89 -3.38 -10.40
C LEU A 246 -6.58 -2.67 -10.77
N ARG A 247 -5.86 -2.08 -9.79
CA ARG A 247 -4.53 -1.51 -10.03
C ARG A 247 -3.51 -2.55 -10.49
N THR A 248 -3.61 -3.78 -10.01
CA THR A 248 -2.81 -4.91 -10.50
C THR A 248 -3.08 -5.17 -11.98
N ARG A 249 -4.37 -5.25 -12.37
CA ARG A 249 -4.78 -5.48 -13.76
C ARG A 249 -4.39 -4.34 -14.69
N LEU A 250 -4.47 -3.08 -14.23
CA LEU A 250 -3.97 -1.92 -14.98
C LEU A 250 -2.45 -1.95 -15.21
N ASN A 251 -1.71 -2.69 -14.37
CA ASN A 251 -0.28 -2.95 -14.58
C ASN A 251 -0.01 -4.14 -15.52
N GLY A 252 -1.06 -4.71 -16.15
CA GLY A 252 -0.94 -5.82 -17.11
C GLY A 252 -0.79 -7.19 -16.45
N LEU A 253 -1.01 -7.29 -15.13
CA LEU A 253 -0.90 -8.52 -14.36
C LEU A 253 -2.27 -9.12 -14.06
N LYS A 254 -2.30 -10.45 -13.92
CA LYS A 254 -3.51 -11.23 -13.67
C LYS A 254 -3.77 -11.48 -12.20
N LEU A 255 -5.03 -11.72 -11.87
CA LEU A 255 -5.44 -12.30 -10.60
C LEU A 255 -5.83 -13.75 -10.84
N VAL A 256 -5.38 -14.66 -9.98
CA VAL A 256 -5.65 -16.11 -10.15
C VAL A 256 -6.17 -16.72 -8.86
N ILE A 257 -7.16 -17.59 -9.00
CA ILE A 257 -7.63 -18.47 -7.93
C ILE A 257 -6.86 -19.77 -8.02
N ALA A 258 -6.05 -20.07 -6.99
CA ALA A 258 -5.45 -21.39 -6.81
C ALA A 258 -6.54 -22.35 -6.32
N GLY A 259 -7.26 -22.97 -7.26
CA GLY A 259 -8.39 -23.84 -6.95
C GLY A 259 -8.02 -25.13 -6.22
N ASP A 260 -6.74 -25.46 -6.16
CA ASP A 260 -6.09 -26.53 -5.40
C ASP A 260 -5.56 -26.06 -4.03
N SER A 261 -5.88 -24.83 -3.60
CA SER A 261 -5.57 -24.34 -2.25
C SER A 261 -6.85 -23.95 -1.53
N PHE A 262 -7.12 -24.61 -0.41
CA PHE A 262 -8.28 -24.32 0.43
C PHE A 262 -7.90 -23.71 1.78
N ILE A 263 -8.63 -22.68 2.19
CA ILE A 263 -8.58 -22.12 3.55
C ILE A 263 -10.01 -22.12 4.12
N HIS A 264 -10.16 -22.54 5.37
CA HIS A 264 -11.43 -22.40 6.06
C HIS A 264 -11.60 -20.95 6.53
N HIS A 265 -12.74 -20.34 6.20
CA HIS A 265 -13.11 -19.00 6.68
C HIS A 265 -14.36 -19.10 7.55
N TYR A 266 -14.28 -18.61 8.78
CA TYR A 266 -15.42 -18.60 9.71
C TYR A 266 -16.51 -17.61 9.29
N GLY A 267 -16.11 -16.51 8.64
CA GLY A 267 -17.02 -15.56 8.02
C GLY A 267 -17.76 -14.65 9.00
N ASN A 268 -17.97 -13.39 8.59
CA ASN A 268 -18.83 -12.41 9.28
C ASN A 268 -18.58 -12.22 10.79
N VAL A 269 -17.40 -12.59 11.31
CA VAL A 269 -17.11 -12.51 12.74
C VAL A 269 -16.92 -11.06 13.20
N SER A 270 -16.28 -10.23 12.37
CA SER A 270 -16.12 -8.78 12.56
C SER A 270 -17.37 -7.99 12.12
N ILE A 271 -17.98 -8.35 10.99
CA ILE A 271 -19.17 -7.68 10.42
C ILE A 271 -20.40 -7.76 11.33
N ARG A 272 -20.62 -8.89 12.03
CA ARG A 272 -21.74 -9.04 12.98
C ARG A 272 -21.70 -8.03 14.14
N GLY A 273 -20.54 -7.47 14.46
CA GLY A 273 -20.39 -6.44 15.50
C GLY A 273 -20.92 -5.06 15.09
N PHE A 274 -21.08 -4.78 13.78
CA PHE A 274 -21.45 -3.46 13.26
C PHE A 274 -22.93 -3.30 12.88
N GLY A 275 -23.69 -4.39 12.70
CA GLY A 275 -25.13 -4.33 12.39
C GLY A 275 -25.43 -3.47 11.14
N SER A 276 -26.45 -2.60 11.22
CA SER A 276 -26.85 -1.70 10.12
C SER A 276 -25.76 -0.71 9.69
N ARG A 277 -24.78 -0.42 10.57
CA ARG A 277 -23.63 0.43 10.24
C ARG A 277 -22.76 -0.18 9.15
N MET A 278 -22.70 -1.50 9.03
CA MET A 278 -21.90 -2.14 7.97
C MET A 278 -22.52 -1.94 6.59
N GLU A 279 -23.84 -1.92 6.48
CA GLU A 279 -24.53 -1.66 5.22
C GLU A 279 -24.26 -0.22 4.75
N GLU A 280 -24.27 0.74 5.67
CA GLU A 280 -23.93 2.13 5.38
C GLU A 280 -22.46 2.27 4.94
N ILE A 281 -21.52 1.66 5.66
CA ILE A 281 -20.09 1.62 5.28
C ILE A 281 -19.92 1.01 3.89
N THR A 282 -20.55 -0.14 3.64
CA THR A 282 -20.45 -0.83 2.34
C THR A 282 -21.04 0.01 1.22
N ARG A 283 -22.14 0.74 1.46
CA ARG A 283 -22.72 1.66 0.49
C ARG A 283 -21.80 2.84 0.22
N HIS A 284 -21.22 3.43 1.27
CA HIS A 284 -20.25 4.51 1.15
C HIS A 284 -19.03 4.09 0.33
N ASN A 285 -18.40 2.96 0.68
CA ASN A 285 -17.22 2.43 -0.01
C ASN A 285 -17.54 2.02 -1.45
N ARG A 286 -18.72 1.45 -1.72
CA ARG A 286 -19.19 1.19 -3.10
C ARG A 286 -19.25 2.48 -3.90
N SER A 287 -19.86 3.53 -3.35
CA SER A 287 -19.96 4.82 -4.06
C SER A 287 -18.60 5.48 -4.24
N PHE A 288 -17.69 5.35 -3.26
CA PHE A 288 -16.30 5.80 -3.40
C PHE A 288 -15.58 5.05 -4.52
N PHE A 289 -15.64 3.71 -4.52
CA PHE A 289 -15.10 2.85 -5.59
C PHE A 289 -15.63 3.24 -6.96
N GLN A 290 -16.96 3.38 -7.09
CA GLN A 290 -17.61 3.71 -8.37
C GLN A 290 -17.21 5.08 -8.91
N ARG A 291 -17.08 6.09 -8.04
CA ARG A 291 -16.59 7.41 -8.46
C ARG A 291 -15.12 7.36 -8.85
N LYS A 292 -14.30 6.64 -8.09
CA LYS A 292 -12.86 6.53 -8.34
C LYS A 292 -12.57 5.78 -9.65
N TRP A 293 -13.28 4.68 -9.88
CA TRP A 293 -13.04 3.75 -10.98
C TRP A 293 -14.11 3.77 -12.08
N GLU A 294 -14.78 4.91 -12.25
CA GLU A 294 -15.74 5.09 -13.33
C GLU A 294 -15.10 4.73 -14.68
N HIS A 295 -15.78 3.87 -15.47
CA HIS A 295 -15.30 3.36 -16.76
C HIS A 295 -14.01 2.51 -16.75
N ALA A 296 -13.54 2.03 -15.59
CA ALA A 296 -12.29 1.29 -15.51
C ALA A 296 -12.23 0.04 -16.41
N ASP A 297 -13.33 -0.67 -16.63
CA ASP A 297 -13.37 -1.85 -17.50
C ASP A 297 -12.94 -1.54 -18.94
N ALA A 298 -13.42 -0.41 -19.51
CA ALA A 298 -13.01 0.04 -20.85
C ALA A 298 -11.50 0.34 -20.92
N TRP A 299 -10.92 0.82 -19.82
CA TRP A 299 -9.50 1.14 -19.74
C TRP A 299 -8.62 -0.07 -19.51
N ILE A 300 -9.11 -1.13 -18.87
CA ILE A 300 -8.34 -2.39 -18.70
C ILE A 300 -8.08 -3.02 -20.07
N GLU A 301 -9.09 -3.09 -20.94
CA GLU A 301 -8.95 -3.62 -22.30
C GLU A 301 -7.90 -2.81 -23.11
N GLN A 302 -7.97 -1.48 -23.03
CA GLN A 302 -7.02 -0.59 -23.69
C GLN A 302 -5.61 -0.67 -23.08
N SER A 303 -5.49 -0.74 -21.75
CA SER A 303 -4.21 -0.82 -21.03
C SER A 303 -3.50 -2.13 -21.26
N ALA A 304 -4.21 -3.25 -21.39
CA ALA A 304 -3.65 -4.56 -21.75
C ALA A 304 -3.06 -4.57 -23.16
N SER A 305 -3.65 -3.80 -24.10
CA SER A 305 -3.07 -3.60 -25.43
C SER A 305 -1.74 -2.82 -25.38
N MET A 306 -1.67 -1.77 -24.53
CA MET A 306 -0.47 -0.95 -24.34
C MET A 306 0.61 -1.66 -23.49
N ALA A 307 0.23 -2.53 -22.56
CA ALA A 307 1.15 -3.28 -21.69
C ALA A 307 2.03 -4.24 -22.48
N ARG A 308 1.50 -4.81 -23.57
CA ARG A 308 2.26 -5.67 -24.47
C ARG A 308 3.33 -4.93 -25.30
N SER A 309 3.27 -3.59 -25.34
CA SER A 309 4.18 -2.76 -26.14
C SER A 309 5.34 -2.14 -25.35
N VAL A 310 5.31 -2.20 -24.01
CA VAL A 310 6.32 -1.55 -23.15
C VAL A 310 7.02 -2.62 -22.33
N THR A 311 8.29 -2.89 -22.65
CA THR A 311 9.15 -3.94 -22.08
C THR A 311 9.67 -3.66 -20.67
N ALA A 312 9.30 -2.52 -20.06
CA ALA A 312 9.80 -2.11 -18.75
C ALA A 312 8.76 -2.37 -17.65
N ALA A 313 9.24 -2.84 -16.49
CA ALA A 313 8.44 -2.96 -15.28
C ALA A 313 7.75 -1.63 -14.96
N ARG A 314 6.41 -1.63 -14.97
CA ARG A 314 5.61 -0.46 -14.67
C ARG A 314 5.77 -0.07 -13.21
N ASN A 315 5.89 1.23 -12.95
CA ASN A 315 5.80 1.81 -11.62
C ASN A 315 4.49 2.61 -11.54
N GLU A 316 3.74 2.47 -10.46
CA GLU A 316 2.46 3.15 -10.19
C GLU A 316 2.53 4.64 -10.43
N LEU A 317 3.70 5.24 -10.14
CA LEU A 317 3.95 6.65 -10.37
C LEU A 317 3.78 7.08 -11.83
N GLN A 318 3.92 6.15 -12.78
CA GLN A 318 3.64 6.39 -14.20
C GLN A 318 2.14 6.51 -14.49
N LEU A 319 1.26 6.11 -13.56
CA LEU A 319 -0.19 6.32 -13.64
C LEU A 319 -0.59 7.68 -13.04
N TYR A 320 0.35 8.48 -12.53
CA TYR A 320 0.11 9.79 -11.94
C TYR A 320 0.69 10.91 -12.81
N PRO A 321 0.15 12.14 -12.74
CA PRO A 321 0.66 13.25 -13.53
C PRO A 321 1.93 13.84 -12.89
N GLY A 322 2.91 14.21 -13.71
CA GLY A 322 3.95 15.16 -13.32
C GLY A 322 3.50 16.61 -13.52
N GLY A 323 4.37 17.56 -13.21
CA GLY A 323 4.08 18.99 -13.34
C GLY A 323 3.13 19.51 -12.25
N ILE A 324 3.24 18.96 -11.04
CA ILE A 324 2.39 19.29 -9.88
C ILE A 324 3.24 19.55 -8.63
N ALA A 325 2.67 20.30 -7.68
CA ALA A 325 3.22 20.43 -6.34
C ALA A 325 2.58 19.42 -5.39
N ALA A 326 3.38 18.85 -4.49
CA ALA A 326 2.92 17.96 -3.44
C ALA A 326 3.51 18.33 -2.07
N SER A 327 2.77 18.05 -1.00
CA SER A 327 3.23 18.23 0.38
C SER A 327 3.47 16.88 1.07
N GLY A 328 4.56 16.81 1.84
CA GLY A 328 4.84 15.72 2.78
C GLY A 328 4.06 15.85 4.09
N ALA A 329 4.21 14.86 4.96
CA ALA A 329 3.56 14.87 6.28
C ALA A 329 4.07 15.99 7.20
N ASP A 330 5.33 16.40 7.00
CA ASP A 330 6.04 17.48 7.68
C ASP A 330 5.73 18.88 7.11
N GLY A 331 4.87 18.97 6.08
CA GLY A 331 4.56 20.21 5.39
C GLY A 331 5.59 20.62 4.34
N THR A 332 6.67 19.85 4.15
CA THR A 332 7.66 20.14 3.10
C THR A 332 6.98 20.07 1.72
N LEU A 333 7.16 21.13 0.92
CA LEU A 333 6.65 21.22 -0.44
C LEU A 333 7.66 20.68 -1.46
N TRP A 334 7.13 19.93 -2.42
CA TRP A 334 7.88 19.24 -3.46
C TRP A 334 7.27 19.54 -4.83
N TRP A 335 8.09 19.91 -5.81
CA TRP A 335 7.70 19.86 -7.22
C TRP A 335 7.90 18.44 -7.73
N LEU A 336 6.90 17.87 -8.40
CA LEU A 336 6.93 16.51 -8.93
C LEU A 336 6.90 16.54 -10.45
N GLU A 337 7.87 15.90 -11.09
CA GLU A 337 7.94 15.83 -12.55
C GLU A 337 8.76 14.60 -12.98
N ASN A 338 8.29 13.85 -13.97
CA ASN A 338 9.03 12.71 -14.57
C ASN A 338 9.58 11.69 -13.55
N GLY A 339 8.79 11.33 -12.54
CA GLY A 339 9.18 10.35 -11.51
C GLY A 339 10.21 10.87 -10.49
N CYS A 340 10.41 12.19 -10.45
CA CYS A 340 11.37 12.86 -9.60
C CYS A 340 10.69 13.93 -8.74
N ARG A 341 11.38 14.36 -7.67
CA ARG A 341 10.93 15.42 -6.76
C ARG A 341 12.04 16.41 -6.43
N TRP A 342 11.68 17.68 -6.39
CA TRP A 342 12.56 18.80 -6.01
C TRP A 342 11.91 19.57 -4.87
N LYS A 343 12.68 19.87 -3.81
CA LYS A 343 12.15 20.68 -2.70
C LYS A 343 11.86 22.09 -3.22
N ILE A 344 10.66 22.60 -2.98
CA ILE A 344 10.29 23.98 -3.36
C ILE A 344 10.75 24.93 -2.25
N ILE A 345 11.43 26.02 -2.63
CA ILE A 345 11.81 27.13 -1.74
C ILE A 345 11.07 28.39 -2.16
N GLY A 346 10.50 29.09 -1.17
CA GLY A 346 9.71 30.31 -1.38
C GLY A 346 8.21 30.07 -1.19
N GLU A 347 7.41 31.08 -1.50
CA GLU A 347 5.95 31.04 -1.36
C GLU A 347 5.31 30.38 -2.59
N TRP A 348 4.60 29.27 -2.38
CA TRP A 348 3.90 28.55 -3.44
C TRP A 348 2.43 29.01 -3.53
N PRO A 349 1.98 29.60 -4.66
CA PRO A 349 0.66 30.23 -4.75
C PRO A 349 -0.47 29.32 -5.25
N HIS A 350 -0.16 28.08 -5.65
CA HIS A 350 -1.13 27.15 -6.26
C HIS A 350 -1.47 25.99 -5.32
N PRO A 351 -2.45 25.13 -5.66
CA PRO A 351 -2.71 23.93 -4.88
C PRO A 351 -1.45 23.03 -4.78
N ALA A 352 -1.31 22.35 -3.64
CA ALA A 352 -0.31 21.31 -3.44
C ALA A 352 -1.00 20.06 -2.89
N ILE A 353 -0.85 18.94 -3.58
CA ILE A 353 -1.51 17.68 -3.20
C ILE A 353 -0.76 17.00 -2.09
N ARG A 354 -1.44 16.62 -1.02
CA ARG A 354 -0.78 15.92 0.06
C ARG A 354 -0.57 14.46 -0.32
N LEU A 355 0.69 14.04 -0.37
CA LEU A 355 1.06 12.66 -0.67
C LEU A 355 1.66 12.00 0.56
N ALA A 356 1.42 10.71 0.70
CA ALA A 356 2.00 9.93 1.78
C ALA A 356 3.52 9.85 1.65
N MET A 357 4.22 9.84 2.78
CA MET A 357 5.69 9.69 2.78
C MET A 357 6.20 8.44 2.05
N PRO A 358 5.55 7.26 2.13
CA PRO A 358 5.97 6.10 1.34
C PRO A 358 5.91 6.35 -0.17
N LEU A 359 4.92 7.10 -0.65
CA LEU A 359 4.81 7.45 -2.06
C LEU A 359 5.87 8.48 -2.46
N LEU A 360 6.05 9.54 -1.67
CA LEU A 360 7.06 10.56 -1.91
C LEU A 360 8.48 10.00 -1.91
N ARG A 361 8.79 9.06 -1.00
CA ARG A 361 10.12 8.43 -0.91
C ARG A 361 10.45 7.54 -2.11
N ARG A 362 9.46 7.10 -2.89
CA ARG A 362 9.66 6.34 -4.14
C ARG A 362 10.10 7.24 -5.30
N LEU A 363 9.84 8.55 -5.22
CA LEU A 363 10.31 9.51 -6.22
C LEU A 363 11.78 9.83 -5.99
N ARG A 364 12.56 9.82 -7.09
CA ARG A 364 13.97 10.22 -7.02
C ARG A 364 14.07 11.67 -6.58
N VAL A 365 14.98 11.98 -5.67
CA VAL A 365 15.07 13.30 -5.04
C VAL A 365 16.30 14.05 -5.56
N SER A 366 16.12 15.33 -5.88
CA SER A 366 17.24 16.24 -6.13
C SER A 366 17.85 16.70 -4.81
N LEU A 367 19.18 16.81 -4.76
CA LEU A 367 19.87 17.48 -3.65
C LEU A 367 19.70 19.01 -3.73
N GLU A 368 19.52 19.53 -4.94
CA GLU A 368 19.33 20.94 -5.19
C GLU A 368 17.82 21.28 -5.23
N PRO A 369 17.37 22.29 -4.44
CA PRO A 369 15.98 22.73 -4.45
C PRO A 369 15.65 23.51 -5.73
N ILE A 370 14.36 23.75 -5.94
CA ILE A 370 13.83 24.64 -6.98
C ILE A 370 13.16 25.86 -6.33
N LEU A 371 13.28 27.03 -6.94
CA LEU A 371 12.56 28.22 -6.50
C LEU A 371 11.07 28.14 -6.87
N ALA A 372 10.20 28.67 -6.01
CA ALA A 372 8.75 28.67 -6.24
C ALA A 372 8.37 29.35 -7.57
N GLU A 373 9.05 30.43 -7.95
CA GLU A 373 8.85 31.11 -9.24
C GLU A 373 9.13 30.19 -10.45
N GLN A 374 10.18 29.36 -10.37
CA GLN A 374 10.52 28.40 -11.43
C GLN A 374 9.47 27.29 -11.52
N ALA A 375 8.99 26.81 -10.37
CA ALA A 375 7.89 25.84 -10.31
C ALA A 375 6.58 26.44 -10.86
N VAL A 376 6.33 27.74 -10.68
CA VAL A 376 5.15 28.44 -11.24
C VAL A 376 5.19 28.46 -12.77
N PHE A 377 6.34 28.79 -13.40
CA PHE A 377 6.46 28.70 -14.87
C PHE A 377 6.09 27.30 -15.39
N ARG A 378 6.56 26.26 -14.70
CA ARG A 378 6.24 24.87 -15.05
C ARG A 378 4.79 24.50 -14.77
N TRP A 379 4.17 25.04 -13.72
CA TRP A 379 2.75 24.87 -13.45
C TRP A 379 1.88 25.40 -14.60
N HIS A 380 2.30 26.50 -15.22
CA HIS A 380 1.64 27.09 -16.38
C HIS A 380 1.95 26.36 -17.71
N GLY A 381 2.80 25.34 -17.71
CA GLY A 381 3.19 24.64 -18.94
C GLY A 381 4.04 25.49 -19.88
N ASP A 382 4.78 26.48 -19.35
CA ASP A 382 5.55 27.41 -20.16
C ASP A 382 6.77 26.72 -20.80
N SER A 383 6.83 26.70 -22.13
CA SER A 383 7.95 26.12 -22.89
C SER A 383 9.30 26.79 -22.64
N THR A 384 9.31 27.99 -22.06
CA THR A 384 10.52 28.75 -21.71
C THR A 384 10.99 28.50 -20.28
N ALA A 385 10.32 27.63 -19.53
CA ALA A 385 10.70 27.32 -18.16
C ALA A 385 12.17 26.83 -18.08
N PRO A 386 12.94 27.29 -17.07
CA PRO A 386 14.33 26.87 -16.91
C PRO A 386 14.44 25.36 -16.67
N PRO A 387 15.59 24.75 -17.01
CA PRO A 387 15.83 23.33 -16.75
C PRO A 387 15.76 23.03 -15.26
N LEU A 388 15.28 21.83 -14.92
CA LEU A 388 15.27 21.35 -13.55
C LEU A 388 16.69 20.97 -13.09
N PRO A 389 17.03 21.18 -11.80
CA PRO A 389 18.28 20.68 -11.24
C PRO A 389 18.44 19.17 -11.44
N GLU A 390 19.68 18.71 -11.57
CA GLU A 390 19.98 17.30 -11.84
C GLU A 390 19.56 16.38 -10.68
N ILE A 391 19.04 15.21 -11.05
CA ILE A 391 18.71 14.14 -10.13
C ILE A 391 19.93 13.23 -10.01
N ARG A 392 20.62 13.26 -8.86
CA ARG A 392 21.68 12.29 -8.58
C ARG A 392 21.05 10.97 -8.15
N ASP A 393 21.51 9.86 -8.72
CA ASP A 393 21.02 8.53 -8.33
C ASP A 393 21.38 8.25 -6.86
N ALA A 394 20.36 7.91 -6.07
CA ALA A 394 20.46 7.68 -4.63
C ALA A 394 21.40 6.51 -4.23
N ALA A 395 21.92 5.73 -5.19
CA ALA A 395 22.89 4.67 -4.95
C ALA A 395 24.24 5.20 -4.40
N SER A 396 24.52 6.51 -4.48
CA SER A 396 25.73 7.12 -3.91
C SER A 396 25.49 7.93 -2.62
N ALA A 397 24.27 7.95 -2.06
CA ALA A 397 23.94 8.75 -0.89
C ALA A 397 23.56 7.86 0.31
N SER A 398 24.53 7.12 0.83
CA SER A 398 24.42 6.42 2.11
C SER A 398 24.55 7.40 3.29
N GLU A 399 23.85 8.52 3.29
CA GLU A 399 23.96 9.47 4.40
C GLU A 399 22.77 10.44 4.42
N PHE A 400 21.65 10.01 5.01
CA PHE A 400 20.70 10.93 5.61
C PHE A 400 20.19 10.34 6.92
N THR A 401 20.99 10.56 7.97
CA THR A 401 20.47 10.67 9.33
C THR A 401 19.86 12.06 9.51
N THR A 402 18.76 12.10 10.25
CA THR A 402 18.12 13.31 10.78
C THR A 402 19.15 14.32 11.28
N ALA A 403 19.24 15.48 10.65
CA ALA A 403 19.88 16.66 11.22
C ALA A 403 19.05 17.89 10.83
N GLU A 404 18.77 18.73 11.83
CA GLU A 404 18.23 20.07 11.64
C GLU A 404 19.14 20.87 10.70
N ALA A 405 18.55 21.81 9.95
CA ALA A 405 19.24 22.63 8.97
C ALA A 405 20.54 23.21 9.54
N SER A 406 21.65 22.90 8.88
CA SER A 406 22.97 23.36 9.27
C SER A 406 23.25 24.70 8.59
N PRO A 407 24.05 25.61 9.18
CA PRO A 407 24.50 26.85 8.53
C PRO A 407 25.18 26.65 7.17
N ALA A 408 25.58 25.42 6.83
CA ALA A 408 26.06 25.06 5.48
C ALA A 408 24.96 25.14 4.40
N ASP A 409 23.69 24.97 4.76
CA ASP A 409 22.54 25.07 3.85
C ASP A 409 22.29 26.53 3.43
N GLU A 410 22.56 27.50 4.32
CA GLU A 410 22.52 28.94 3.99
C GLU A 410 23.68 29.38 3.08
N ALA A 411 24.85 28.76 3.25
CA ALA A 411 26.00 29.01 2.37
C ALA A 411 25.78 28.45 0.95
N ALA A 412 25.10 27.31 0.82
CA ALA A 412 24.73 26.74 -0.49
C ALA A 412 23.73 27.64 -1.26
N ILE A 413 22.81 28.32 -0.55
CA ILE A 413 21.87 29.31 -1.12
C ILE A 413 22.62 30.51 -1.73
N ALA A 414 23.70 30.96 -1.10
CA ALA A 414 24.50 32.09 -1.61
C ALA A 414 25.38 31.71 -2.83
N VAL A 415 25.82 30.46 -2.93
CA VAL A 415 26.63 29.96 -4.05
C VAL A 415 25.77 29.64 -5.28
N ALA A 416 24.55 29.13 -5.08
CA ALA A 416 23.59 28.87 -6.17
C ALA A 416 23.10 30.16 -6.84
N ALA A 417 22.94 31.26 -6.09
CA ALA A 417 22.56 32.57 -6.63
C ALA A 417 23.67 33.23 -7.49
N SER A 418 24.93 32.81 -7.33
CA SER A 418 26.10 33.37 -8.02
C SER A 418 26.48 32.62 -9.31
N SER A 419 26.23 31.31 -9.37
CA SER A 419 26.65 30.45 -10.49
C SER A 419 25.66 30.39 -11.66
N ALA A 420 24.42 30.85 -11.49
CA ALA A 420 23.39 30.87 -12.53
C ALA A 420 23.63 31.89 -13.67
N ALA A 421 24.68 32.72 -13.59
CA ALA A 421 24.99 33.73 -14.60
C ALA A 421 26.08 33.31 -15.62
N SER A 422 26.67 32.12 -15.49
CA SER A 422 27.86 31.75 -16.29
C SER A 422 28.03 30.24 -16.39
N SER A 423 27.22 29.55 -17.21
CA SER A 423 27.55 28.24 -17.83
C SER A 423 26.43 27.81 -18.78
N ALA A 424 26.42 28.38 -19.98
CA ALA A 424 25.75 27.79 -21.13
C ALA A 424 26.85 27.45 -22.13
N GLU A 425 27.43 26.26 -22.01
CA GLU A 425 28.06 25.51 -23.12
C GLU A 425 28.66 24.21 -22.59
N VAL A 426 28.45 23.14 -23.37
CA VAL A 426 28.93 21.75 -23.24
C VAL A 426 27.87 20.76 -22.70
N ALA A 427 27.08 20.26 -23.64
CA ALA A 427 26.23 19.08 -23.51
C ALA A 427 27.04 17.78 -23.69
N GLY A 428 26.73 16.77 -22.88
CA GLY A 428 27.14 15.37 -23.04
C GLY A 428 25.97 14.46 -22.67
N GLU A 429 25.73 13.44 -23.50
CA GLU A 429 24.49 12.67 -23.62
C GLU A 429 24.07 11.91 -22.34
N ALA A 430 22.86 12.21 -21.86
CA ALA A 430 22.02 11.28 -21.09
C ALA A 430 20.55 11.48 -21.48
N THR A 431 19.85 10.37 -21.62
CA THR A 431 18.55 10.18 -22.28
C THR A 431 17.40 11.05 -21.73
N GLY A 432 16.82 11.89 -22.60
CA GLY A 432 15.37 12.06 -22.71
C GLY A 432 14.62 12.99 -21.74
N SER A 433 15.25 14.00 -21.13
CA SER A 433 14.50 15.06 -20.44
C SER A 433 13.82 15.95 -21.50
N SER A 434 12.51 15.78 -21.70
CA SER A 434 11.70 16.76 -22.41
C SER A 434 11.79 18.09 -21.67
N THR A 435 12.35 19.11 -22.30
CA THR A 435 12.40 20.47 -21.75
C THR A 435 11.02 21.09 -21.59
N VAL A 436 10.02 20.58 -22.33
CA VAL A 436 8.64 21.04 -22.28
C VAL A 436 7.97 20.56 -20.99
N PRO A 437 7.50 21.45 -20.11
CA PRO A 437 6.82 21.06 -18.89
C PRO A 437 5.50 20.33 -19.18
N PRO A 438 5.07 19.42 -18.29
CA PRO A 438 3.76 18.79 -18.40
C PRO A 438 2.65 19.83 -18.40
N SER A 439 1.70 19.69 -19.34
CA SER A 439 0.71 20.73 -19.61
C SER A 439 -0.71 20.17 -19.74
N LEU A 440 -1.67 20.89 -19.19
CA LEU A 440 -3.08 20.61 -19.38
C LEU A 440 -3.52 21.19 -20.73
N VAL A 441 -4.21 20.39 -21.55
CA VAL A 441 -4.70 20.77 -22.87
C VAL A 441 -6.17 20.41 -23.01
N MET A 442 -6.83 21.02 -23.99
CA MET A 442 -8.19 20.68 -24.37
C MET A 442 -8.20 19.96 -25.72
N LEU A 443 -8.93 18.85 -25.80
CA LEU A 443 -9.11 18.08 -27.03
C LEU A 443 -10.15 18.74 -27.96
N PRO A 444 -10.20 18.36 -29.24
CA PRO A 444 -11.24 18.83 -30.17
C PRO A 444 -12.67 18.58 -29.69
N SER A 445 -12.88 17.50 -28.92
CA SER A 445 -14.14 17.12 -28.28
C SER A 445 -14.49 17.94 -27.03
N ASP A 446 -13.73 18.99 -26.71
CA ASP A 446 -13.86 19.82 -25.50
C ASP A 446 -13.59 19.07 -24.17
N SER A 447 -13.05 17.86 -24.25
CA SER A 447 -12.55 17.12 -23.08
C SER A 447 -11.13 17.54 -22.70
N LEU A 448 -10.80 17.47 -21.41
CA LEU A 448 -9.45 17.74 -20.91
C LEU A 448 -8.52 16.55 -21.12
N ALA A 449 -7.27 16.83 -21.44
CA ALA A 449 -6.18 15.85 -21.49
C ALA A 449 -4.87 16.46 -20.98
N TYR A 450 -3.88 15.62 -20.73
CA TYR A 450 -2.58 16.03 -20.24
C TYR A 450 -1.50 15.66 -21.25
N VAL A 451 -0.57 16.57 -21.55
CA VAL A 451 0.58 16.26 -22.39
C VAL A 451 1.81 16.20 -21.51
N GLU A 452 2.47 15.04 -21.49
CA GLU A 452 3.64 14.78 -20.67
C GLU A 452 4.60 13.86 -21.41
N SER A 453 5.89 14.21 -21.43
CA SER A 453 6.92 13.42 -22.13
C SER A 453 6.59 13.08 -23.58
N GLY A 454 5.95 14.02 -24.31
CA GLY A 454 5.54 13.83 -25.70
C GLY A 454 4.35 12.89 -25.92
N GLN A 455 3.67 12.46 -24.85
CA GLN A 455 2.50 11.59 -24.92
C GLN A 455 1.23 12.36 -24.55
N LEU A 456 0.13 12.00 -25.20
CA LEU A 456 -1.20 12.40 -24.78
C LEU A 456 -1.70 11.45 -23.71
N ARG A 457 -1.85 11.93 -22.48
CA ARG A 457 -2.35 11.18 -21.33
C ARG A 457 -3.77 11.60 -21.03
N LEU A 458 -4.66 10.62 -21.02
CA LEU A 458 -6.07 10.83 -20.72
C LEU A 458 -6.29 10.70 -19.21
N PHE A 459 -7.33 11.34 -18.69
CA PHE A 459 -7.77 11.15 -17.31
C PHE A 459 -8.82 10.05 -17.26
N LEU A 460 -8.81 9.24 -16.20
CA LEU A 460 -9.82 8.18 -16.00
C LEU A 460 -11.24 8.76 -15.99
N ASN A 461 -11.44 9.85 -15.25
CA ASN A 461 -12.69 10.58 -15.12
C ASN A 461 -12.44 12.01 -14.62
N GLN A 462 -13.49 12.81 -14.53
CA GLN A 462 -13.40 14.20 -14.05
C GLN A 462 -12.94 14.29 -12.59
N GLN A 463 -13.33 13.35 -11.73
CA GLN A 463 -12.90 13.30 -10.33
C GLN A 463 -11.37 13.20 -10.22
N THR A 464 -10.72 12.50 -11.15
CA THR A 464 -9.26 12.39 -11.19
C THR A 464 -8.59 13.76 -11.36
N VAL A 465 -9.17 14.66 -12.17
CA VAL A 465 -8.64 16.02 -12.36
C VAL A 465 -8.73 16.82 -11.06
N GLU A 466 -9.82 16.65 -10.32
CA GLU A 466 -10.04 17.31 -9.02
C GLU A 466 -9.12 16.75 -7.93
N ASP A 467 -8.97 15.43 -7.84
CA ASP A 467 -8.13 14.76 -6.84
C ASP A 467 -6.65 15.15 -6.95
N TRP A 468 -6.19 15.46 -8.18
CA TRP A 468 -4.86 16.01 -8.44
C TRP A 468 -4.79 17.54 -8.36
N GLY A 469 -5.89 18.23 -8.04
CA GLY A 469 -5.94 19.69 -7.97
C GLY A 469 -5.71 20.40 -9.30
N LEU A 470 -5.91 19.69 -10.41
CA LEU A 470 -5.65 20.19 -11.76
C LEU A 470 -6.78 21.08 -12.28
N SER A 471 -7.93 21.13 -11.61
CA SER A 471 -9.06 21.99 -11.99
C SER A 471 -8.73 23.48 -11.97
N SER A 472 -7.73 23.90 -11.18
CA SER A 472 -7.22 25.28 -11.18
C SER A 472 -5.97 25.47 -12.03
N LYS A 473 -5.45 24.42 -12.67
CA LYS A 473 -4.30 24.50 -13.57
C LYS A 473 -4.79 25.06 -14.91
N PRO A 474 -4.12 26.07 -15.49
CA PRO A 474 -4.58 26.66 -16.73
C PRO A 474 -4.42 25.70 -17.90
N VAL A 475 -5.43 25.68 -18.76
CA VAL A 475 -5.36 24.99 -20.04
C VAL A 475 -4.43 25.79 -20.96
N VAL A 476 -3.31 25.19 -21.34
CA VAL A 476 -2.28 25.85 -22.15
C VAL A 476 -2.80 26.16 -23.55
N ARG A 477 -3.49 25.20 -24.17
CA ARG A 477 -4.11 25.35 -25.50
C ARG A 477 -5.14 24.27 -25.80
N LYS A 478 -5.95 24.54 -26.82
CA LYS A 478 -6.79 23.52 -27.47
C LYS A 478 -6.02 22.89 -28.63
N LEU A 479 -5.94 21.56 -28.65
CA LEU A 479 -5.32 20.79 -29.73
C LEU A 479 -6.28 20.72 -30.93
N THR A 480 -5.72 20.77 -32.13
CA THR A 480 -6.43 20.39 -33.36
C THR A 480 -6.57 18.87 -33.46
N GLN A 481 -7.47 18.39 -34.32
CA GLN A 481 -7.64 16.95 -34.57
C GLN A 481 -6.33 16.30 -35.03
N GLU A 482 -5.62 16.95 -35.95
CA GLU A 482 -4.35 16.46 -36.49
C GLU A 482 -3.24 16.41 -35.43
N GLU A 483 -3.18 17.37 -34.51
CA GLU A 483 -2.21 17.35 -33.41
C GLU A 483 -2.50 16.23 -32.40
N ALA A 484 -3.77 16.04 -32.06
CA ALA A 484 -4.18 14.99 -31.12
C ALA A 484 -3.89 13.58 -31.68
N GLU A 485 -4.13 13.36 -32.98
CA GLU A 485 -3.85 12.09 -33.66
C GLU A 485 -2.36 11.80 -33.83
N LYS A 486 -1.50 12.82 -33.87
CA LYS A 486 -0.03 12.67 -33.97
C LYS A 486 0.62 12.32 -32.64
N LEU A 487 -0.02 12.62 -31.50
CA LEU A 487 0.53 12.31 -30.19
C LEU A 487 0.25 10.84 -29.82
N PRO A 488 1.27 10.04 -29.47
CA PRO A 488 1.03 8.70 -28.96
C PRO A 488 0.25 8.80 -27.63
N VAL A 489 -0.77 7.96 -27.48
CA VAL A 489 -1.54 7.89 -26.24
C VAL A 489 -0.70 7.15 -25.18
N GLY A 490 -0.42 7.85 -24.08
CA GLY A 490 0.31 7.32 -22.93
C GLY A 490 -0.59 6.60 -21.94
N LEU A 491 -0.02 6.20 -20.80
CA LEU A 491 -0.80 5.62 -19.70
C LEU A 491 -1.82 6.63 -19.15
N LEU A 492 -2.98 6.10 -18.79
CA LEU A 492 -4.03 6.85 -18.13
C LEU A 492 -3.53 7.49 -16.83
N ILE A 493 -4.08 8.67 -16.51
CA ILE A 493 -3.93 9.28 -15.20
C ILE A 493 -5.10 8.80 -14.32
N ILE A 494 -4.78 8.26 -13.14
CA ILE A 494 -5.75 7.79 -12.14
C ILE A 494 -5.65 8.61 -10.85
N SER A 495 -6.71 8.61 -10.04
CA SER A 495 -6.66 9.17 -8.68
C SER A 495 -5.64 8.43 -7.81
N PRO A 496 -4.85 9.13 -6.98
CA PRO A 496 -3.91 8.49 -6.07
C PRO A 496 -4.66 7.77 -4.94
N PRO A 497 -4.09 6.71 -4.35
CA PRO A 497 -4.61 6.14 -3.12
C PRO A 497 -4.51 7.17 -1.99
N GLN A 498 -5.59 7.30 -1.22
CA GLN A 498 -5.65 8.17 -0.05
C GLN A 498 -5.09 7.41 1.15
N LEU A 499 -3.87 7.75 1.59
CA LEU A 499 -3.26 7.11 2.76
C LEU A 499 -3.43 7.99 3.99
N LEU A 500 -3.80 7.42 5.14
CA LEU A 500 -3.94 8.15 6.39
C LEU A 500 -2.56 8.61 6.87
N GLN A 501 -2.50 9.89 7.23
CA GLN A 501 -1.25 10.61 7.51
C GLN A 501 -0.60 10.24 8.85
N ARG A 502 -1.20 9.35 9.64
CA ARG A 502 -0.85 9.09 11.06
C ARG A 502 -0.08 7.80 11.31
N LEU A 503 0.42 7.11 10.28
CA LEU A 503 1.26 5.92 10.46
C LEU A 503 2.69 6.26 10.86
#